data_AF-A0A843G6G0-F1
#
_entry.id   AF-A0A843G6G0-F1
#
_cell.length_a   1.000
_cell.length_b   1.000
_cell.length_c   1.000
_cell.angle_alpha   90.00
_cell.angle_beta   90.00
_cell.angle_gamma   90.00
#
_symmetry.space_group_name_H-M   'P 1'
#
loop_
_entity.id
_entity.type
_entity.pdbx_description
1 polymer ?
#
loop_
_entity_poly.entity_id
_entity_poly.type
_entity_poly.pdbx_seq_one_letter_code
_entity_poly.pdbx_strand_id
1 'polypeptide(L)'
;NDVWPNVFISVAEMQRPNLLAGGLPGAFLANTSGIINGIGGIVAFFGVLLVLFTFIQRLLRLRSVKVKGDSSKPHKSKRKATSVRKEQDRFRISLKDIGSFGSTDEINRSKRYNVLYLSLFLVWILSSAAAVTQGTRFIQVLVVPMGICAGIFVGYAVDYVKANIDDDRTLFLIAIVCSFLIAFPISQIGYAVDNALMIGSIVFVALVVISGVFIYLRKSIKDSDVSLKKALVVVLITLALVSPTVCGAYQTTALTVPGSSDPMWNAMDYVKENTTNDTVIISWWDFGYLFQIASDHPTSFDGGSQSGDRAYWVGKALTTSDFAQSKGILQMLGTTGSNASELLCNYTGSNVTAVDALDKTLGMRREDAKSTLVKDYNLTESQASAVVKQSHPSNPNNVAFVLSSDMIQKAGWWSYFGSWNFDTLDSTNYQYYVAPNYVTIKPNSQGSIPVLNDSNILFSADVKRGSNGTNQTTAQMTAVWAKNGSKVDLNGTEYNPLKASNLIAIEDGYLTVNKTLDKEGNFTLYLIGSENDYTAVLMDNKLRDSVFTRLFLLGGAGQDTFTLTNMQEGVSTWSINGASSSSDSQDTNTTET
;
A
#
# COMPACT_ATOMS: atom_id res chain seq x y z
N ASN A 1 -3.21 -23.72 -14.09
CA ASN A 1 -3.03 -22.28 -13.82
C ASN A 1 -2.59 -21.97 -12.40
N ASP A 2 -2.86 -22.80 -11.38
CA ASP A 2 -2.55 -22.52 -9.95
C ASP A 2 -1.09 -22.78 -9.51
N VAL A 3 -0.12 -22.81 -10.42
CA VAL A 3 1.28 -23.13 -10.08
C VAL A 3 2.12 -21.87 -9.87
N TRP A 4 1.71 -20.76 -10.49
CA TRP A 4 2.39 -19.47 -10.35
C TRP A 4 2.02 -18.78 -9.04
N PRO A 5 2.96 -18.02 -8.43
CA PRO A 5 2.66 -17.30 -7.22
C PRO A 5 1.60 -16.22 -7.44
N ASN A 6 0.71 -16.05 -6.47
CA ASN A 6 -0.31 -15.01 -6.50
C ASN A 6 0.31 -13.63 -6.19
N VAL A 7 0.51 -12.80 -7.20
CA VAL A 7 1.12 -11.47 -7.05
C VAL A 7 0.26 -10.53 -6.18
N PHE A 8 -1.05 -10.74 -6.06
CA PHE A 8 -1.89 -9.87 -5.24
C PHE A 8 -1.55 -9.89 -3.74
N ILE A 9 -0.79 -10.88 -3.25
CA ILE A 9 -0.30 -10.90 -1.87
C ILE A 9 0.70 -9.76 -1.59
N SER A 10 1.41 -9.26 -2.60
CA SER A 10 2.34 -8.15 -2.45
C SER A 10 1.67 -6.78 -2.58
N VAL A 11 0.44 -6.74 -3.07
CA VAL A 11 -0.32 -5.50 -3.24
C VAL A 11 -1.01 -5.16 -1.92
N ALA A 12 -0.50 -4.14 -1.22
CA ALA A 12 -1.03 -3.70 0.07
C ALA A 12 -2.54 -3.38 0.01
N GLU A 13 -3.01 -2.84 -1.11
CA GLU A 13 -4.41 -2.48 -1.34
C GLU A 13 -5.36 -3.68 -1.53
N MET A 14 -4.81 -4.86 -1.81
CA MET A 14 -5.55 -6.12 -1.93
C MET A 14 -5.59 -6.90 -0.62
N GLN A 15 -4.90 -6.42 0.42
CA GLN A 15 -4.94 -7.04 1.73
C GLN A 15 -6.26 -6.77 2.43
N ARG A 16 -6.74 -7.76 3.18
CA ARG A 16 -7.98 -7.60 3.95
C ARG A 16 -7.77 -6.53 5.04
N PRO A 17 -8.60 -5.47 5.06
CA PRO A 17 -8.48 -4.46 6.12
C PRO A 17 -8.94 -5.01 7.46
N ASN A 18 -8.34 -4.52 8.53
CA ASN A 18 -8.89 -4.68 9.87
C ASN A 18 -10.23 -3.93 9.97
N LEU A 19 -11.13 -4.39 10.85
CA LEU A 19 -12.39 -3.66 11.11
C LEU A 19 -12.11 -2.25 11.62
N LEU A 20 -11.13 -2.12 12.51
CA LEU A 20 -10.67 -0.88 13.13
C LEU A 20 -9.15 -0.92 13.27
N ALA A 21 -8.49 0.20 12.98
CA ALA A 21 -7.06 0.40 13.19
C ALA A 21 -6.79 1.60 14.11
N GLY A 22 -5.64 1.58 14.80
CA GLY A 22 -5.19 2.69 15.67
C GLY A 22 -5.80 2.71 17.09
N GLY A 23 -6.39 1.60 17.55
CA GLY A 23 -6.99 1.50 18.87
C GLY A 23 -8.18 2.45 19.08
N LEU A 24 -8.45 2.82 20.34
CA LEU A 24 -9.54 3.73 20.68
C LEU A 24 -9.40 5.12 20.03
N PRO A 25 -8.21 5.76 20.00
CA PRO A 25 -8.04 7.01 19.27
C PRO A 25 -8.35 6.86 17.78
N GLY A 26 -7.86 5.79 17.15
CA GLY A 26 -8.11 5.48 15.75
C GLY A 26 -9.59 5.38 15.41
N ALA A 27 -10.45 4.93 16.34
CA ALA A 27 -11.89 4.85 16.12
C ALA A 27 -12.54 6.20 15.78
N PHE A 28 -11.96 7.31 16.21
CA PHE A 28 -12.46 8.65 15.93
C PHE A 28 -11.71 9.36 14.79
N LEU A 29 -10.80 8.66 14.10
CA LEU A 29 -10.00 9.20 13.01
C LEU A 29 -10.37 8.54 11.69
N ALA A 30 -10.36 9.33 10.62
CA ALA A 30 -10.55 8.83 9.26
C ALA A 30 -9.20 8.52 8.60
N ASN A 31 -9.03 7.29 8.10
CA ASN A 31 -7.88 6.82 7.32
C ASN A 31 -8.24 5.50 6.61
N THR A 32 -7.34 4.96 5.79
CA THR A 32 -7.56 3.72 5.02
C THR A 32 -7.13 2.44 5.75
N SER A 33 -6.65 2.53 6.98
CA SER A 33 -6.08 1.38 7.72
C SER A 33 -7.13 0.43 8.30
N GLY A 34 -8.41 0.83 8.33
CA GLY A 34 -9.50 -0.03 8.74
C GLY A 34 -10.84 0.38 8.16
N ILE A 35 -11.82 -0.54 8.20
CA ILE A 35 -13.15 -0.33 7.61
C ILE A 35 -13.86 0.86 8.27
N ILE A 36 -13.89 0.89 9.61
CA ILE A 36 -14.53 1.98 10.37
C ILE A 36 -13.80 3.30 10.16
N ASN A 37 -12.47 3.28 10.10
CA ASN A 37 -11.68 4.46 9.81
C ASN A 37 -12.03 5.02 8.41
N GLY A 38 -12.11 4.16 7.40
CA GLY A 38 -12.31 4.55 6.01
C GLY A 38 -13.64 5.24 5.73
N ILE A 39 -14.68 4.89 6.49
CA ILE A 39 -16.03 5.48 6.35
C ILE A 39 -16.23 6.77 7.15
N GLY A 40 -15.18 7.30 7.78
CA GLY A 40 -15.21 8.54 8.56
C GLY A 40 -15.23 8.35 10.08
N GLY A 41 -15.00 7.13 10.58
CA GLY A 41 -14.89 6.82 12.01
C GLY A 41 -16.17 6.29 12.65
N ILE A 42 -16.07 6.02 13.95
CA ILE A 42 -17.09 5.32 14.74
C ILE A 42 -18.40 6.11 14.87
N VAL A 43 -18.33 7.44 14.87
CA VAL A 43 -19.51 8.31 14.93
C VAL A 43 -20.35 8.17 13.65
N ALA A 44 -19.70 8.15 12.49
CA ALA A 44 -20.36 7.91 11.21
C ALA A 44 -20.94 6.50 11.16
N PHE A 45 -20.18 5.49 11.59
CA PHE A 45 -20.65 4.10 11.67
C PHE A 45 -21.95 3.95 12.45
N PHE A 46 -22.00 4.47 13.69
CA PHE A 46 -23.23 4.41 14.50
C PHE A 46 -24.37 5.25 13.93
N GLY A 47 -24.07 6.39 13.30
CA GLY A 47 -25.06 7.19 12.58
C GLY A 47 -25.75 6.39 11.47
N VAL A 48 -24.98 5.63 10.69
CA VAL A 48 -25.50 4.73 9.65
C VAL A 48 -26.38 3.64 10.25
N LEU A 49 -25.94 2.97 11.31
CA LEU A 49 -26.74 1.94 11.99
C LEU A 49 -28.06 2.50 12.51
N LEU A 50 -28.05 3.72 13.05
CA LEU A 50 -29.26 4.38 13.55
C LEU A 50 -30.24 4.71 12.41
N VAL A 51 -29.75 5.10 11.24
CA VAL A 51 -30.58 5.33 10.05
C VAL A 51 -31.23 4.04 9.57
N LEU A 52 -30.47 2.95 9.46
CA LEU A 52 -31.00 1.64 9.09
C LEU A 52 -32.04 1.15 10.10
N PHE A 53 -31.74 1.28 11.40
CA PHE A 53 -32.68 0.98 12.48
C PHE A 53 -33.95 1.83 12.38
N THR A 54 -33.83 3.12 12.08
CA THR A 54 -34.97 4.04 11.96
C THR A 54 -35.89 3.63 10.80
N PHE A 55 -35.34 3.20 9.66
CA PHE A 55 -36.15 2.68 8.56
C PHE A 55 -36.91 1.41 8.96
N ILE A 56 -36.26 0.47 9.66
CA ILE A 56 -36.89 -0.77 10.15
C ILE A 56 -38.00 -0.44 11.15
N GLN A 57 -37.70 0.38 12.15
CA GLN A 57 -38.66 0.78 13.18
C GLN A 57 -39.87 1.51 12.56
N ARG A 58 -39.65 2.39 11.58
CA ARG A 58 -40.71 3.09 10.86
C ARG A 58 -41.59 2.14 10.07
N LEU A 59 -41.01 1.12 9.43
CA LEU A 59 -41.77 0.08 8.72
C LEU A 59 -42.68 -0.71 9.67
N LEU A 60 -42.18 -1.08 10.85
CA LEU A 60 -42.96 -1.78 11.88
C LEU A 60 -44.10 -0.91 12.41
N ARG A 61 -43.84 0.37 12.71
CA ARG A 61 -44.87 1.32 13.17
C ARG A 61 -45.95 1.56 12.11
N LEU A 62 -45.59 1.66 10.83
CA LEU A 62 -46.56 1.84 9.74
C LEU A 62 -47.54 0.66 9.57
N ARG A 63 -47.30 -0.50 10.20
CA ARG A 63 -48.25 -1.62 10.21
C ARG A 63 -49.47 -1.36 11.09
N SER A 64 -49.32 -0.62 12.19
CA SER A 64 -50.38 -0.40 13.18
C SER A 64 -51.12 0.93 13.04
N VAL A 65 -50.69 1.78 12.09
CA VAL A 65 -51.24 3.13 11.89
C VAL A 65 -52.57 3.07 11.14
N LYS A 66 -53.58 3.75 11.68
CA LYS A 66 -54.90 3.94 11.05
C LYS A 66 -55.01 5.38 10.53
N VAL A 67 -55.79 5.57 9.47
CA VAL A 67 -56.11 6.91 8.94
C VAL A 67 -56.86 7.70 10.01
N LYS A 68 -56.44 8.94 10.27
CA LYS A 68 -57.21 9.83 11.16
C LYS A 68 -58.54 10.17 10.47
N GLY A 69 -59.65 9.82 11.11
CA GLY A 69 -60.98 10.23 10.66
C GLY A 69 -61.05 11.75 10.53
N ASP A 70 -61.73 12.20 9.47
CA ASP A 70 -61.85 13.58 8.99
C ASP A 70 -62.04 14.58 10.14
N SER A 71 -60.97 15.26 10.57
CA SER A 71 -61.07 16.37 11.50
C SER A 71 -61.27 17.66 10.72
N SER A 72 -62.36 18.35 11.04
CA SER A 72 -62.86 19.56 10.38
C SER A 72 -61.76 20.52 9.93
N LYS A 73 -61.92 21.05 8.70
CA LYS A 73 -60.96 21.97 8.07
C LYS A 73 -60.54 23.08 9.07
N PRO A 74 -59.24 23.32 9.27
CA PRO A 74 -58.80 24.37 10.18
C PRO A 74 -59.32 25.74 9.74
N HIS A 75 -59.62 26.58 10.73
CA HIS A 75 -60.11 27.94 10.57
C HIS A 75 -59.28 28.71 9.55
N LYS A 76 -59.92 29.57 8.74
CA LYS A 76 -59.34 30.23 7.55
C LYS A 76 -58.02 30.98 7.86
N SER A 77 -57.87 31.48 9.09
CA SER A 77 -56.68 32.17 9.59
C SER A 77 -55.45 31.27 9.86
N LYS A 78 -55.61 29.95 9.94
CA LYS A 78 -54.51 28.99 10.17
C LYS A 78 -54.09 28.23 8.90
N ARG A 79 -54.61 28.60 7.72
CA ARG A 79 -54.30 27.93 6.45
C ARG A 79 -53.02 28.52 5.85
N LYS A 80 -51.94 27.73 5.82
CA LYS A 80 -50.72 28.07 5.08
C LYS A 80 -50.96 27.97 3.56
N ALA A 81 -50.31 28.83 2.78
CA ALA A 81 -50.41 28.87 1.33
C ALA A 81 -49.98 27.56 0.66
N THR A 82 -50.60 27.22 -0.47
CA THR A 82 -50.38 25.96 -1.20
C THR A 82 -48.93 25.79 -1.68
N SER A 83 -48.24 26.88 -2.01
CA SER A 83 -46.81 26.88 -2.36
C SER A 83 -45.93 26.40 -1.20
N VAL A 84 -46.18 26.89 0.02
CA VAL A 84 -45.47 26.50 1.25
C VAL A 84 -45.73 25.02 1.60
N ARG A 85 -46.93 24.50 1.31
CA ARG A 85 -47.24 23.07 1.47
C ARG A 85 -46.49 22.19 0.48
N LYS A 86 -46.40 22.61 -0.80
CA LYS A 86 -45.76 21.84 -1.88
C LYS A 86 -44.23 21.81 -1.74
N GLU A 87 -43.66 22.84 -1.12
CA GLU A 87 -42.23 22.92 -0.80
C GLU A 87 -41.84 21.99 0.38
N GLN A 88 -42.71 21.87 1.40
CA GLN A 88 -42.54 20.92 2.51
C GLN A 88 -42.62 19.43 2.10
N ASP A 89 -43.17 19.12 0.93
CA ASP A 89 -43.33 17.74 0.47
C ASP A 89 -42.14 17.24 -0.39
N ARG A 90 -41.22 18.12 -0.81
CA ARG A 90 -40.11 17.75 -1.71
C ARG A 90 -38.97 16.96 -1.04
N PHE A 91 -38.88 16.94 0.30
CA PHE A 91 -37.95 16.08 1.03
C PHE A 91 -38.56 15.64 2.38
N ARG A 92 -39.38 14.58 2.38
CA ARG A 92 -39.91 13.96 3.61
C ARG A 92 -39.10 12.73 4.04
N ILE A 93 -37.80 12.96 4.27
CA ILE A 93 -36.99 12.15 5.20
C ILE A 93 -36.98 12.89 6.55
N SER A 94 -38.13 13.42 6.97
CA SER A 94 -38.27 14.10 8.25
C SER A 94 -38.97 13.18 9.23
N LEU A 95 -38.59 13.26 10.50
CA LEU A 95 -39.22 12.65 11.69
C LEU A 95 -40.66 13.14 11.93
N LYS A 96 -41.42 13.48 10.88
CA LYS A 96 -42.80 13.91 11.01
C LYS A 96 -43.63 12.78 11.62
N ASP A 97 -44.44 13.12 12.62
CA ASP A 97 -45.28 12.18 13.35
C ASP A 97 -46.01 11.22 12.40
N ILE A 98 -45.65 9.93 12.52
CA ILE A 98 -46.24 8.78 11.83
C ILE A 98 -47.76 8.69 12.11
N GLY A 99 -48.32 9.51 13.02
CA GLY A 99 -49.74 9.61 13.33
C GLY A 99 -50.55 10.67 12.56
N SER A 100 -49.99 11.33 11.55
CA SER A 100 -50.64 12.46 10.85
C SER A 100 -50.96 12.20 9.36
N PHE A 101 -51.26 10.95 8.99
CA PHE A 101 -51.65 10.62 7.61
C PHE A 101 -53.10 10.97 7.32
N GLY A 102 -53.32 11.70 6.23
CA GLY A 102 -54.65 12.15 5.77
C GLY A 102 -55.36 11.14 4.87
N SER A 103 -54.66 10.12 4.36
CA SER A 103 -55.25 9.05 3.53
C SER A 103 -54.49 7.73 3.61
N THR A 104 -55.14 6.64 3.22
CA THR A 104 -54.51 5.32 3.08
C THR A 104 -53.41 5.32 2.01
N ASP A 105 -53.56 6.13 0.97
CA ASP A 105 -52.56 6.28 -0.10
C ASP A 105 -51.26 6.92 0.41
N GLU A 106 -51.34 7.90 1.31
CA GLU A 106 -50.17 8.48 1.97
C GLU A 106 -49.41 7.46 2.83
N ILE A 107 -50.14 6.60 3.55
CA ILE A 107 -49.57 5.49 4.34
C ILE A 107 -48.86 4.51 3.41
N ASN A 108 -49.51 4.09 2.32
CA ASN A 108 -48.94 3.15 1.35
C ASN A 108 -47.72 3.71 0.63
N ARG A 109 -47.76 5.00 0.25
CA ARG A 109 -46.61 5.70 -0.33
C ARG A 109 -45.44 5.77 0.63
N SER A 110 -45.69 6.07 1.92
CA SER A 110 -44.64 6.07 2.94
C SER A 110 -44.05 4.68 3.16
N LYS A 111 -44.88 3.62 3.19
CA LYS A 111 -44.40 2.23 3.25
C LYS A 111 -43.48 1.91 2.07
N ARG A 112 -43.92 2.20 0.84
CA ARG A 112 -43.14 1.96 -0.38
C ARG A 112 -41.79 2.66 -0.35
N TYR A 113 -41.73 3.94 0.02
CA TYR A 113 -40.46 4.66 0.13
C TYR A 113 -39.54 4.12 1.22
N ASN A 114 -40.06 3.78 2.41
CA ASN A 114 -39.23 3.20 3.47
C ASN A 114 -38.66 1.85 3.05
N VAL A 115 -39.46 0.99 2.41
CA VAL A 115 -38.97 -0.29 1.87
C VAL A 115 -37.92 -0.05 0.79
N LEU A 116 -38.18 0.84 -0.16
CA LEU A 116 -37.24 1.16 -1.24
C LEU A 116 -35.88 1.62 -0.71
N TYR A 117 -35.85 2.61 0.18
CA TYR A 117 -34.59 3.13 0.73
C TYR A 117 -33.89 2.11 1.63
N LEU A 118 -34.63 1.38 2.46
CA LEU A 118 -34.05 0.33 3.30
C LEU A 118 -33.42 -0.77 2.44
N SER A 119 -34.13 -1.26 1.42
CA SER A 119 -33.62 -2.27 0.49
C SER A 119 -32.42 -1.76 -0.29
N LEU A 120 -32.47 -0.53 -0.80
CA LEU A 120 -31.34 0.10 -1.52
C LEU A 120 -30.09 0.16 -0.65
N PHE A 121 -30.18 0.75 0.55
CA PHE A 121 -29.02 0.91 1.43
C PHE A 121 -28.53 -0.43 1.99
N LEU A 122 -29.43 -1.37 2.33
CA LEU A 122 -28.99 -2.69 2.80
C LEU A 122 -28.25 -3.45 1.71
N VAL A 123 -28.82 -3.55 0.51
CA VAL A 123 -28.18 -4.27 -0.59
C VAL A 123 -26.84 -3.62 -0.94
N TRP A 124 -26.81 -2.28 -1.05
CA TRP A 124 -25.59 -1.56 -1.40
C TRP A 124 -24.50 -1.69 -0.33
N ILE A 125 -24.84 -1.51 0.95
CA ILE A 125 -23.87 -1.65 2.06
C ILE A 125 -23.37 -3.09 2.13
N LEU A 126 -24.24 -4.10 2.01
CA LEU A 126 -23.84 -5.50 2.09
C LEU A 126 -22.98 -5.92 0.90
N SER A 127 -23.31 -5.48 -0.33
CA SER A 127 -22.48 -5.76 -1.51
C SER A 127 -21.12 -5.07 -1.42
N SER A 128 -21.08 -3.81 -0.97
CA SER A 128 -19.82 -3.08 -0.77
C SER A 128 -18.98 -3.71 0.35
N ALA A 129 -19.60 -4.13 1.46
CA ALA A 129 -18.91 -4.81 2.55
C ALA A 129 -18.33 -6.15 2.10
N ALA A 130 -19.03 -6.90 1.25
CA ALA A 130 -18.51 -8.12 0.63
C ALA A 130 -17.32 -7.83 -0.30
N ALA A 131 -17.31 -6.70 -1.02
CA ALA A 131 -16.14 -6.30 -1.81
C ALA A 131 -14.95 -5.93 -0.91
N VAL A 132 -15.18 -5.27 0.23
CA VAL A 132 -14.13 -4.91 1.21
C VAL A 132 -13.39 -6.14 1.76
N THR A 133 -14.02 -7.32 1.80
CA THR A 133 -13.31 -8.55 2.21
C THR A 133 -12.27 -9.03 1.19
N GLN A 134 -12.20 -8.40 0.01
CA GLN A 134 -11.23 -8.70 -1.05
C GLN A 134 -10.07 -7.71 -1.09
N GLY A 135 -10.07 -6.65 -0.29
CA GLY A 135 -8.99 -5.66 -0.27
C GLY A 135 -9.39 -4.30 0.29
N THR A 136 -8.43 -3.58 0.87
CA THR A 136 -8.63 -2.22 1.39
C THR A 136 -9.09 -1.23 0.32
N ARG A 137 -8.70 -1.42 -0.96
CA ARG A 137 -9.16 -0.55 -2.07
C ARG A 137 -10.69 -0.46 -2.19
N PHE A 138 -11.40 -1.52 -1.82
CA PHE A 138 -12.85 -1.57 -1.93
C PHE A 138 -13.57 -0.80 -0.83
N ILE A 139 -12.84 -0.26 0.17
CA ILE A 139 -13.40 0.65 1.18
C ILE A 139 -14.04 1.86 0.49
N GLN A 140 -13.47 2.38 -0.59
CA GLN A 140 -14.03 3.52 -1.33
C GLN A 140 -15.46 3.25 -1.82
N VAL A 141 -15.78 2.01 -2.19
CA VAL A 141 -17.12 1.60 -2.64
C VAL A 141 -18.12 1.54 -1.47
N LEU A 142 -17.63 1.29 -0.25
CA LEU A 142 -18.42 1.32 0.98
C LEU A 142 -18.65 2.75 1.49
N VAL A 143 -17.70 3.65 1.28
CA VAL A 143 -17.78 5.07 1.70
C VAL A 143 -19.02 5.76 1.12
N VAL A 144 -19.38 5.49 -0.13
CA VAL A 144 -20.51 6.17 -0.80
C VAL A 144 -21.87 5.92 -0.10
N PRO A 145 -22.37 4.67 0.04
CA PRO A 145 -23.65 4.44 0.71
C PRO A 145 -23.61 4.85 2.18
N MET A 146 -22.49 4.63 2.87
CA MET A 146 -22.36 4.99 4.29
C MET A 146 -22.31 6.50 4.50
N GLY A 147 -21.65 7.26 3.62
CA GLY A 147 -21.63 8.71 3.65
C GLY A 147 -23.01 9.32 3.43
N ILE A 148 -23.81 8.76 2.50
CA ILE A 148 -25.21 9.18 2.31
C ILE A 148 -26.04 8.91 3.57
N CYS A 149 -25.93 7.71 4.16
CA CYS A 149 -26.60 7.38 5.41
C CYS A 149 -26.16 8.29 6.56
N ALA A 150 -24.87 8.62 6.66
CA ALA A 150 -24.34 9.56 7.66
C ALA A 150 -24.95 10.96 7.48
N GLY A 151 -25.12 11.44 6.24
CA GLY A 151 -25.84 12.68 5.95
C GLY A 151 -27.32 12.64 6.34
N ILE A 152 -28.01 11.53 6.07
CA ILE A 152 -29.40 11.31 6.52
C ILE A 152 -29.47 11.35 8.05
N PHE A 153 -28.50 10.74 8.74
CA PHE A 153 -28.41 10.76 10.19
C PHE A 153 -28.31 12.20 10.74
N VAL A 154 -27.46 13.04 10.13
CA VAL A 154 -27.41 14.48 10.50
C VAL A 154 -28.79 15.12 10.33
N GLY A 155 -29.47 14.87 9.21
CA GLY A 155 -30.84 15.34 8.99
C GLY A 155 -31.79 14.95 10.12
N TYR A 156 -31.77 13.68 10.56
CA TYR A 156 -32.57 13.22 11.69
C TYR A 156 -32.18 13.86 13.01
N ALA A 157 -30.89 13.99 13.30
CA ALA A 157 -30.41 14.63 14.51
C ALA A 157 -30.85 16.11 14.57
N VAL A 158 -30.74 16.83 13.44
CA VAL A 158 -31.16 18.22 13.30
C VAL A 158 -32.67 18.39 13.51
N ASP A 159 -33.47 17.55 12.86
CA ASP A 159 -34.93 17.56 13.04
C ASP A 159 -35.32 17.25 14.49
N TYR A 160 -34.65 16.29 15.12
CA TYR A 160 -34.92 15.91 16.50
C TYR A 160 -34.61 17.06 17.48
N VAL A 161 -33.45 17.72 17.33
CA VAL A 161 -33.07 18.89 18.15
C VAL A 161 -34.07 20.03 17.96
N LYS A 162 -34.46 20.33 16.72
CA LYS A 162 -35.41 21.39 16.41
C LYS A 162 -36.79 21.14 17.02
N ALA A 163 -37.28 19.91 16.93
CA ALA A 163 -38.65 19.54 17.31
C ALA A 163 -38.83 19.17 18.79
N ASN A 164 -37.84 18.52 19.41
CA ASN A 164 -38.03 17.86 20.71
C ASN A 164 -37.15 18.41 21.85
N ILE A 165 -36.14 19.23 21.55
CA ILE A 165 -35.21 19.74 22.57
C ILE A 165 -35.41 21.24 22.75
N ASP A 166 -36.02 21.62 23.86
CA ASP A 166 -36.20 23.02 24.29
C ASP A 166 -35.42 23.38 25.55
N ASP A 167 -34.91 22.37 26.28
CA ASP A 167 -34.14 22.57 27.50
C ASP A 167 -32.70 23.04 27.20
N ASP A 168 -32.34 24.20 27.76
CA ASP A 168 -31.02 24.83 27.58
C ASP A 168 -29.88 23.94 28.13
N ARG A 169 -30.11 23.16 29.20
CA ARG A 169 -29.09 22.25 29.77
C ARG A 169 -28.76 21.12 28.81
N THR A 170 -29.80 20.52 28.22
CA THR A 170 -29.66 19.45 27.22
C THR A 170 -28.98 19.97 25.95
N LEU A 171 -29.35 21.16 25.46
CA LEU A 171 -28.67 21.79 24.31
C LEU A 171 -27.19 22.04 24.58
N PHE A 172 -26.85 22.49 25.79
CA PHE A 172 -25.46 22.73 26.18
C PHE A 172 -24.66 21.41 26.32
N LEU A 173 -25.25 20.35 26.86
CA LEU A 173 -24.61 19.03 26.94
C LEU A 173 -24.27 18.49 25.55
N ILE A 174 -25.21 18.58 24.60
CA ILE A 174 -24.98 18.18 23.21
C ILE A 174 -23.84 19.01 22.60
N ALA A 175 -23.82 20.32 22.87
CA ALA A 175 -22.76 21.21 22.39
C ALA A 175 -21.37 20.81 22.93
N ILE A 176 -21.25 20.42 24.21
CA ILE A 176 -19.99 19.93 24.79
C ILE A 176 -19.52 18.65 24.09
N VAL A 177 -20.42 17.66 23.94
CA VAL A 177 -20.08 16.39 23.27
C VAL A 177 -19.64 16.64 21.83
N CYS A 178 -20.36 17.47 21.08
CA CYS A 178 -19.98 17.82 19.71
C CYS A 178 -18.65 18.58 19.68
N SER A 179 -18.41 19.50 20.60
CA SER A 179 -17.14 20.23 20.71
C SER A 179 -15.97 19.27 20.92
N PHE A 180 -16.14 18.24 21.77
CA PHE A 180 -15.13 17.21 21.96
C PHE A 180 -14.89 16.41 20.67
N LEU A 181 -15.95 15.96 20.00
CA LEU A 181 -15.85 15.21 18.74
C LEU A 181 -15.24 16.03 17.59
N ILE A 182 -15.36 17.36 17.61
CA ILE A 182 -14.69 18.27 16.67
C ILE A 182 -13.20 18.38 17.01
N ALA A 183 -12.89 18.62 18.29
CA ALA A 183 -11.55 18.91 18.76
C ALA A 183 -10.64 17.68 18.83
N PHE A 184 -11.19 16.50 19.07
CA PHE A 184 -10.41 15.28 19.24
C PHE A 184 -9.62 14.91 17.98
N PRO A 185 -10.22 14.84 16.77
CA PRO A 185 -9.45 14.59 15.54
C PRO A 185 -8.34 15.62 15.30
N ILE A 186 -8.60 16.90 15.60
CA ILE A 186 -7.63 18.00 15.48
C ILE A 186 -6.42 17.76 16.40
N SER A 187 -6.67 17.23 17.60
CA SER A 187 -5.62 16.93 18.58
C SER A 187 -4.65 15.82 18.14
N GLN A 188 -5.02 15.05 17.11
CA GLN A 188 -4.26 13.90 16.62
C GLN A 188 -3.46 14.21 15.35
N ILE A 189 -3.47 15.45 14.84
CA ILE A 189 -2.70 15.88 13.65
C ILE A 189 -1.23 16.12 14.04
N GLY A 190 -0.51 15.06 14.46
CA GLY A 190 0.80 15.17 15.11
C GLY A 190 1.97 15.60 14.21
N TYR A 191 1.85 15.48 12.88
CA TYR A 191 3.00 15.69 11.98
C TYR A 191 3.16 17.12 11.45
N ALA A 192 2.14 17.98 11.59
CA ALA A 192 2.18 19.35 11.09
C ALA A 192 2.36 20.41 12.19
N VAL A 193 2.13 20.05 13.46
CA VAL A 193 2.17 20.99 14.58
C VAL A 193 2.65 20.29 15.84
N ASP A 194 3.82 20.69 16.36
CA ASP A 194 4.41 20.20 17.62
C ASP A 194 3.49 20.38 18.86
N ASN A 195 2.34 21.04 18.67
CA ASN A 195 1.35 21.37 19.68
C ASN A 195 -0.08 20.89 19.33
N ALA A 196 -0.25 19.85 18.49
CA ALA A 196 -1.57 19.38 18.05
C ALA A 196 -2.55 19.14 19.22
N LEU A 197 -2.09 18.48 20.29
CA LEU A 197 -2.88 18.26 21.50
C LEU A 197 -3.34 19.56 22.16
N MET A 198 -2.46 20.56 22.22
CA MET A 198 -2.77 21.88 22.75
C MET A 198 -3.80 22.60 21.88
N ILE A 199 -3.68 22.54 20.56
CA ILE A 199 -4.63 23.15 19.61
C ILE A 199 -6.01 22.52 19.76
N GLY A 200 -6.09 21.19 19.77
CA GLY A 200 -7.36 20.48 20.02
C GLY A 200 -7.99 20.92 21.34
N SER A 201 -7.19 21.01 22.41
CA SER A 201 -7.65 21.47 23.73
C SER A 201 -8.17 22.92 23.70
N ILE A 202 -7.48 23.83 23.01
CA ILE A 202 -7.90 25.23 22.84
C ILE A 202 -9.22 25.31 22.07
N VAL A 203 -9.34 24.57 20.96
CA VAL A 203 -10.57 24.53 20.15
C VAL A 203 -11.73 24.00 20.97
N PHE A 204 -11.52 22.94 21.74
CA PHE A 204 -12.53 22.39 22.65
C PHE A 204 -13.03 23.44 23.64
N VAL A 205 -12.11 24.09 24.37
CA VAL A 205 -12.45 25.12 25.37
C VAL A 205 -13.16 26.30 24.71
N ALA A 206 -12.68 26.77 23.56
CA ALA A 206 -13.29 27.87 22.83
C ALA A 206 -14.73 27.55 22.40
N LEU A 207 -14.98 26.37 21.83
CA LEU A 207 -16.32 25.96 21.40
C LEU A 207 -17.28 25.80 22.59
N VAL A 208 -16.81 25.28 23.73
CA VAL A 208 -17.62 25.17 24.95
C VAL A 208 -17.99 26.56 25.50
N VAL A 209 -17.02 27.49 25.55
CA VAL A 209 -17.26 28.87 26.01
C VAL A 209 -18.24 29.60 25.08
N ILE A 210 -18.02 29.54 23.76
CA ILE A 210 -18.93 30.12 22.76
C ILE A 210 -20.33 29.55 22.92
N SER A 211 -20.45 28.23 23.09
CA SER A 211 -21.74 27.56 23.29
C SER A 211 -22.44 28.02 24.56
N GLY A 212 -21.71 28.16 25.66
CA GLY A 212 -22.25 28.65 26.93
C GLY A 212 -22.76 30.08 26.81
N VAL A 213 -22.02 30.96 26.14
CA VAL A 213 -22.42 32.35 25.88
C VAL A 213 -23.67 32.41 25.01
N PHE A 214 -23.70 31.68 23.90
CA PHE A 214 -24.85 31.69 22.98
C PHE A 214 -26.12 31.09 23.59
N ILE A 215 -25.98 30.07 24.44
CA ILE A 215 -27.13 29.38 25.04
C ILE A 215 -27.63 30.13 26.28
N TYR A 216 -26.78 30.60 27.18
CA TYR A 216 -27.23 31.17 28.46
C TYR A 216 -27.21 32.70 28.53
N LEU A 217 -26.30 33.38 27.83
CA LEU A 217 -26.11 34.84 27.96
C LEU A 217 -26.87 35.63 26.88
N ARG A 218 -27.18 35.03 25.74
CA ARG A 218 -27.95 35.70 24.68
C ARG A 218 -29.45 35.66 24.97
N LYS A 219 -30.04 36.81 25.32
CA LYS A 219 -31.49 36.99 25.44
C LYS A 219 -32.16 36.58 24.11
N SER A 220 -33.14 35.67 24.19
CA SER A 220 -33.77 35.05 23.01
C SER A 220 -34.35 36.10 22.06
N ILE A 221 -33.72 36.29 20.90
CA ILE A 221 -34.28 37.10 19.81
C ILE A 221 -35.35 36.23 19.15
N LYS A 222 -36.61 36.59 19.37
CA LYS A 222 -37.79 35.76 19.10
C LYS A 222 -38.28 35.79 17.64
N ASP A 223 -37.53 36.39 16.72
CA ASP A 223 -38.00 36.74 15.38
C ASP A 223 -37.68 35.70 14.27
N SER A 224 -37.36 34.45 14.61
CA SER A 224 -37.15 33.40 13.60
C SER A 224 -37.75 32.04 14.00
N ASP A 225 -38.17 31.25 13.01
CA ASP A 225 -38.78 29.92 13.16
C ASP A 225 -37.86 28.89 13.87
N VAL A 226 -36.56 29.16 13.99
CA VAL A 226 -35.57 28.32 14.69
C VAL A 226 -34.76 29.20 15.64
N SER A 227 -34.75 28.89 16.94
CA SER A 227 -33.94 29.65 17.89
C SER A 227 -32.45 29.56 17.53
N LEU A 228 -31.73 30.68 17.62
CA LEU A 228 -30.29 30.76 17.34
C LEU A 228 -29.46 29.72 18.11
N LYS A 229 -29.91 29.35 19.33
CA LYS A 229 -29.32 28.29 20.15
C LYS A 229 -29.37 26.92 19.47
N LYS A 230 -30.54 26.56 18.92
CA LYS A 230 -30.71 25.30 18.18
C LYS A 230 -29.92 25.31 16.88
N ALA A 231 -29.86 26.45 16.19
CA ALA A 231 -29.03 26.60 14.99
C ALA A 231 -27.54 26.34 15.27
N LEU A 232 -27.00 26.86 16.38
CA LEU A 232 -25.63 26.58 16.81
C LEU A 232 -25.39 25.08 17.04
N VAL A 233 -26.26 24.42 17.81
CA VAL A 233 -26.12 22.99 18.10
C VAL A 233 -26.17 22.15 16.82
N VAL A 234 -27.04 22.51 15.88
CA VAL A 234 -27.11 21.87 14.55
C VAL A 234 -25.80 21.99 13.77
N VAL A 235 -25.16 23.17 13.80
CA VAL A 235 -23.84 23.37 13.19
C VAL A 235 -22.80 22.49 13.89
N LEU A 236 -22.79 22.44 15.22
CA LEU A 236 -21.83 21.62 15.97
C LEU A 236 -21.99 20.12 15.69
N ILE A 237 -23.22 19.61 15.60
CA ILE A 237 -23.47 18.20 15.22
C ILE A 237 -22.92 17.92 13.82
N THR A 238 -23.13 18.84 12.89
CA THR A 238 -22.63 18.69 11.50
C THR A 238 -21.10 18.68 11.49
N LEU A 239 -20.47 19.62 12.19
CA LEU A 239 -19.01 19.69 12.29
C LEU A 239 -18.40 18.48 13.01
N ALA A 240 -19.05 17.96 14.05
CA ALA A 240 -18.59 16.78 14.79
C ALA A 240 -18.52 15.53 13.90
N LEU A 241 -19.43 15.39 12.93
CA LEU A 241 -19.42 14.27 11.99
C LEU A 241 -18.39 14.45 10.86
N VAL A 242 -18.14 15.69 10.43
CA VAL A 242 -17.24 16.00 9.32
C VAL A 242 -15.78 16.11 9.76
N SER A 243 -15.51 16.54 11.00
CA SER A 243 -14.16 16.78 11.52
C SER A 243 -13.19 15.60 11.34
N PRO A 244 -13.55 14.34 11.69
CA PRO A 244 -12.66 13.20 11.46
C PRO A 244 -12.19 13.05 10.01
N THR A 245 -13.10 13.25 9.06
CA THR A 245 -12.82 13.11 7.62
C THR A 245 -11.93 14.24 7.11
N VAL A 246 -12.20 15.48 7.54
CA VAL A 246 -11.38 16.64 7.15
C VAL A 246 -9.97 16.54 7.73
N CYS A 247 -9.84 16.15 9.00
CA CYS A 247 -8.55 15.97 9.65
C CYS A 247 -7.76 14.81 9.02
N GLY A 248 -8.44 13.69 8.74
CA GLY A 248 -7.85 12.56 8.01
C GLY A 248 -7.36 12.96 6.62
N ALA A 249 -8.20 13.66 5.86
CA ALA A 249 -7.83 14.16 4.52
C ALA A 249 -6.62 15.10 4.57
N TYR A 250 -6.57 16.02 5.55
CA TYR A 250 -5.42 16.88 5.76
C TYR A 250 -4.15 16.07 6.06
N GLN A 251 -4.23 15.11 6.99
CA GLN A 251 -3.09 14.26 7.36
C GLN A 251 -2.58 13.43 6.18
N THR A 252 -3.47 12.81 5.40
CA THR A 252 -3.08 12.06 4.20
C THR A 252 -2.46 12.97 3.15
N THR A 253 -3.06 14.13 2.87
CA THR A 253 -2.58 15.06 1.84
C THR A 253 -1.21 15.64 2.21
N ALA A 254 -1.00 15.96 3.49
CA ALA A 254 0.28 16.47 3.99
C ALA A 254 1.45 15.46 3.86
N LEU A 255 1.13 14.16 3.76
CA LEU A 255 2.10 13.08 3.58
C LEU A 255 2.19 12.58 2.13
N THR A 256 1.33 13.08 1.24
CA THR A 256 1.32 12.64 -0.15
C THR A 256 2.42 13.37 -0.91
N VAL A 257 3.45 12.63 -1.31
CA VAL A 257 4.52 13.09 -2.19
C VAL A 257 4.35 12.47 -3.58
N PRO A 258 4.96 13.03 -4.64
CA PRO A 258 5.00 12.38 -5.94
C PRO A 258 5.51 10.94 -5.82
N GLY A 259 4.87 10.02 -6.53
CA GLY A 259 5.21 8.58 -6.47
C GLY A 259 6.57 8.23 -7.10
N SER A 260 7.29 9.21 -7.66
CA SER A 260 8.60 9.07 -8.29
C SER A 260 9.45 10.31 -8.04
N SER A 261 10.72 10.27 -8.43
CA SER A 261 11.71 11.32 -8.21
C SER A 261 12.32 11.81 -9.53
N ASP A 262 12.89 13.02 -9.50
CA ASP A 262 13.62 13.57 -10.65
C ASP A 262 14.77 12.66 -11.12
N PRO A 263 15.58 12.03 -10.24
CA PRO A 263 16.55 11.01 -10.64
C PRO A 263 15.95 9.85 -11.45
N MET A 264 14.77 9.36 -11.07
CA MET A 264 14.10 8.29 -11.80
C MET A 264 13.65 8.75 -13.18
N TRP A 265 13.08 9.95 -13.28
CA TRP A 265 12.68 10.53 -14.56
C TRP A 265 13.90 10.74 -15.48
N ASN A 266 14.97 11.36 -14.96
CA ASN A 266 16.20 11.62 -15.71
C ASN A 266 16.88 10.33 -16.19
N ALA A 267 16.81 9.25 -15.42
CA ALA A 267 17.31 7.95 -15.86
C ALA A 267 16.52 7.42 -17.08
N MET A 268 15.21 7.66 -17.13
CA MET A 268 14.36 7.24 -18.25
C MET A 268 14.52 8.15 -19.47
N ASP A 269 14.68 9.45 -19.27
CA ASP A 269 15.07 10.39 -20.35
C ASP A 269 16.43 9.97 -20.95
N TYR A 270 17.39 9.57 -20.13
CA TYR A 270 18.65 9.02 -20.62
C TYR A 270 18.42 7.78 -21.50
N VAL A 271 17.59 6.82 -21.07
CA VAL A 271 17.27 5.62 -21.87
C VAL A 271 16.65 6.01 -23.21
N LYS A 272 15.72 6.95 -23.22
CA LYS A 272 15.08 7.48 -24.44
C LYS A 272 16.08 8.06 -25.44
N GLU A 273 17.03 8.83 -24.95
CA GLU A 273 17.99 9.56 -25.79
C GLU A 273 19.16 8.69 -26.26
N ASN A 274 19.49 7.62 -25.54
CA ASN A 274 20.73 6.87 -25.71
C ASN A 274 20.53 5.39 -26.09
N THR A 275 19.30 4.91 -26.24
CA THR A 275 19.01 3.53 -26.63
C THR A 275 18.20 3.45 -27.92
N THR A 276 18.16 2.27 -28.54
CA THR A 276 17.47 2.04 -29.82
C THR A 276 16.00 1.69 -29.60
N ASN A 277 15.15 1.90 -30.61
CA ASN A 277 13.70 1.69 -30.51
C ASN A 277 13.27 0.25 -30.13
N ASP A 278 14.10 -0.75 -30.38
CA ASP A 278 13.87 -2.14 -29.98
C ASP A 278 14.21 -2.41 -28.50
N THR A 279 14.70 -1.41 -27.76
CA THR A 279 15.03 -1.53 -26.34
C THR A 279 13.78 -1.76 -25.51
N VAL A 280 13.84 -2.76 -24.63
CA VAL A 280 12.81 -3.06 -23.62
C VAL A 280 13.37 -2.78 -22.24
N ILE A 281 12.60 -2.04 -21.44
CA ILE A 281 12.95 -1.76 -20.04
C ILE A 281 12.51 -2.92 -19.17
N ILE A 282 13.41 -3.38 -18.30
CA ILE A 282 13.09 -4.42 -17.31
C ILE A 282 13.53 -3.93 -15.93
N SER A 283 12.64 -4.01 -14.96
CA SER A 283 12.85 -3.66 -13.55
C SER A 283 11.78 -4.35 -12.72
N TRP A 284 11.63 -4.06 -11.43
CA TRP A 284 10.41 -4.46 -10.72
C TRP A 284 9.17 -3.69 -11.24
N TRP A 285 7.97 -4.26 -11.10
CA TRP A 285 6.76 -3.81 -11.84
C TRP A 285 6.24 -2.42 -11.44
N ASP A 286 6.53 -1.96 -10.21
CA ASP A 286 5.94 -0.76 -9.61
C ASP A 286 6.04 0.50 -10.49
N PHE A 287 7.14 0.64 -11.23
CA PHE A 287 7.40 1.81 -12.08
C PHE A 287 7.17 1.57 -13.56
N GLY A 288 6.63 0.41 -13.98
CA GLY A 288 6.50 0.06 -15.39
C GLY A 288 5.78 1.12 -16.24
N TYR A 289 4.66 1.67 -15.77
CA TYR A 289 3.96 2.75 -16.48
C TYR A 289 4.75 4.06 -16.53
N LEU A 290 5.47 4.40 -15.45
CA LEU A 290 6.33 5.58 -15.44
C LEU A 290 7.45 5.43 -16.47
N PHE A 291 8.10 4.26 -16.51
CA PHE A 291 9.16 3.97 -17.45
C PHE A 291 8.68 4.09 -18.88
N GLN A 292 7.51 3.54 -19.21
CA GLN A 292 6.91 3.68 -20.54
C GLN A 292 6.70 5.15 -20.93
N ILE A 293 6.13 5.96 -20.02
CA ILE A 293 5.82 7.38 -20.31
C ILE A 293 7.08 8.23 -20.45
N ALA A 294 8.05 8.06 -19.54
CA ALA A 294 9.24 8.90 -19.52
C ALA A 294 10.23 8.50 -20.63
N SER A 295 10.41 7.19 -20.86
CA SER A 295 11.41 6.70 -21.81
C SER A 295 10.90 6.55 -23.26
N ASP A 296 9.59 6.49 -23.47
CA ASP A 296 8.99 6.10 -24.77
C ASP A 296 9.40 4.67 -25.24
N HIS A 297 9.76 3.80 -24.30
CA HIS A 297 10.07 2.37 -24.53
C HIS A 297 9.09 1.44 -23.83
N PRO A 298 8.83 0.24 -24.37
CA PRO A 298 8.03 -0.78 -23.69
C PRO A 298 8.73 -1.33 -22.45
N THR A 299 7.95 -1.80 -21.48
CA THR A 299 8.45 -2.55 -20.32
C THR A 299 8.05 -4.01 -20.36
N SER A 300 8.88 -4.90 -19.80
CA SER A 300 8.58 -6.34 -19.72
C SER A 300 7.34 -6.67 -18.87
N PHE A 301 7.07 -5.87 -17.83
CA PHE A 301 5.87 -5.96 -17.00
C PHE A 301 5.65 -4.69 -16.16
N ASP A 302 4.39 -4.36 -15.93
CA ASP A 302 3.91 -3.17 -15.22
C ASP A 302 2.71 -3.50 -14.30
N GLY A 303 2.12 -2.48 -13.68
CA GLY A 303 0.97 -2.65 -12.76
C GLY A 303 -0.28 -3.27 -13.39
N GLY A 304 -0.42 -3.26 -14.71
CA GLY A 304 -1.51 -3.93 -15.44
C GLY A 304 -1.14 -5.33 -15.95
N SER A 305 0.14 -5.67 -15.97
CA SER A 305 0.65 -6.96 -16.48
C SER A 305 1.43 -7.76 -15.43
N GLN A 306 1.14 -7.56 -14.14
CA GLN A 306 1.78 -8.20 -12.99
C GLN A 306 1.40 -9.68 -12.81
N SER A 307 1.62 -10.50 -13.83
CA SER A 307 1.36 -11.94 -13.80
C SER A 307 2.42 -12.69 -12.98
N GLY A 308 2.03 -13.84 -12.41
CA GLY A 308 2.89 -14.62 -11.51
C GLY A 308 4.15 -15.17 -12.17
N ASP A 309 4.11 -15.46 -13.47
CA ASP A 309 5.27 -15.88 -14.28
C ASP A 309 6.27 -14.74 -14.49
N ARG A 310 5.80 -13.52 -14.81
CA ARG A 310 6.66 -12.33 -14.95
C ARG A 310 7.30 -11.97 -13.61
N ALA A 311 6.52 -11.98 -12.53
CA ALA A 311 7.01 -11.72 -11.18
C ALA A 311 8.06 -12.77 -10.75
N TYR A 312 7.83 -14.05 -11.06
CA TYR A 312 8.79 -15.13 -10.82
C TYR A 312 10.10 -14.89 -11.58
N TRP A 313 10.04 -14.75 -12.91
CA TRP A 313 11.26 -14.67 -13.71
C TRP A 313 12.08 -13.41 -13.45
N VAL A 314 11.44 -12.24 -13.30
CA VAL A 314 12.19 -11.02 -12.96
C VAL A 314 12.71 -11.09 -11.53
N GLY A 315 11.92 -11.62 -10.59
CA GLY A 315 12.41 -11.93 -9.25
C GLY A 315 13.64 -12.84 -9.28
N LYS A 316 13.62 -13.90 -10.11
CA LYS A 316 14.72 -14.85 -10.26
C LYS A 316 15.97 -14.20 -10.87
N ALA A 317 15.79 -13.33 -11.86
CA ALA A 317 16.88 -12.56 -12.46
C ALA A 317 17.56 -11.61 -11.46
N LEU A 318 16.82 -11.12 -10.45
CA LEU A 318 17.32 -10.28 -9.36
C LEU A 318 18.01 -11.12 -8.26
N THR A 319 17.43 -12.26 -7.88
CA THR A 319 17.90 -13.09 -6.75
C THR A 319 19.05 -14.03 -7.08
N THR A 320 19.14 -14.52 -8.32
CA THR A 320 20.18 -15.49 -8.70
C THR A 320 21.57 -14.88 -8.50
N SER A 321 22.57 -15.72 -8.20
CA SER A 321 23.98 -15.30 -8.15
C SER A 321 24.70 -15.52 -9.49
N ASP A 322 24.02 -16.14 -10.46
CA ASP A 322 24.55 -16.43 -11.79
C ASP A 322 24.13 -15.34 -12.79
N PHE A 323 25.12 -14.55 -13.22
CA PHE A 323 24.91 -13.50 -14.22
C PHE A 323 24.47 -14.05 -15.57
N ALA A 324 24.93 -15.24 -15.98
CA ALA A 324 24.52 -15.84 -17.24
C ALA A 324 23.04 -16.21 -17.22
N GLN A 325 22.58 -16.79 -16.10
CA GLN A 325 21.16 -17.09 -15.90
C GLN A 325 20.31 -15.81 -15.89
N SER A 326 20.71 -14.78 -15.15
CA SER A 326 20.00 -13.49 -15.12
C SER A 326 19.92 -12.86 -16.52
N LYS A 327 21.03 -12.85 -17.26
CA LYS A 327 21.08 -12.41 -18.66
C LYS A 327 20.08 -13.17 -19.53
N GLY A 328 20.08 -14.50 -19.49
CA GLY A 328 19.20 -15.32 -20.31
C GLY A 328 17.72 -15.06 -19.99
N ILE A 329 17.38 -14.93 -18.71
CA ILE A 329 16.01 -14.55 -18.29
C ILE A 329 15.63 -13.19 -18.87
N LEU A 330 16.48 -12.16 -18.71
CA LEU A 330 16.18 -10.81 -19.18
C LEU A 330 16.07 -10.75 -20.72
N GLN A 331 16.93 -11.44 -21.46
CA GLN A 331 16.87 -11.51 -22.92
C GLN A 331 15.62 -12.25 -23.42
N MET A 332 15.26 -13.36 -22.78
CA MET A 332 14.01 -14.07 -23.08
C MET A 332 12.80 -13.15 -22.87
N LEU A 333 12.69 -12.54 -21.69
CA LEU A 333 11.56 -11.69 -21.33
C LEU A 333 11.45 -10.44 -22.21
N GLY A 334 12.59 -9.81 -22.53
CA GLY A 334 12.67 -8.61 -23.37
C GLY A 334 12.40 -8.87 -24.85
N THR A 335 12.56 -10.11 -25.33
CA THR A 335 12.41 -10.43 -26.76
C THR A 335 11.13 -11.21 -27.07
N THR A 336 10.85 -12.27 -26.30
CA THR A 336 9.74 -13.20 -26.58
C THR A 336 8.76 -13.34 -25.41
N GLY A 337 9.00 -12.62 -24.31
CA GLY A 337 8.16 -12.69 -23.14
C GLY A 337 8.16 -14.07 -22.50
N SER A 338 6.96 -14.61 -22.26
CA SER A 338 6.77 -15.89 -21.56
C SER A 338 6.53 -17.08 -22.52
N ASN A 339 6.70 -16.87 -23.83
CA ASN A 339 6.41 -17.88 -24.87
C ASN A 339 7.15 -19.20 -24.65
N ALA A 340 8.41 -19.14 -24.19
CA ALA A 340 9.19 -20.35 -23.92
C ALA A 340 8.57 -21.18 -22.78
N SER A 341 8.05 -20.53 -21.73
CA SER A 341 7.38 -21.19 -20.61
C SER A 341 6.08 -21.86 -21.06
N GLU A 342 5.30 -21.19 -21.90
CA GLU A 342 4.05 -21.73 -22.45
C GLU A 342 4.30 -22.94 -23.36
N LEU A 343 5.28 -22.85 -24.28
CA LEU A 343 5.65 -23.96 -25.16
C LEU A 343 6.12 -25.18 -24.37
N LEU A 344 6.98 -24.98 -23.37
CA LEU A 344 7.45 -26.08 -22.53
C LEU A 344 6.31 -26.71 -21.75
N CYS A 345 5.41 -25.92 -21.15
CA CYS A 345 4.24 -26.46 -20.46
C CYS A 345 3.40 -27.32 -21.40
N ASN A 346 3.21 -26.92 -22.65
CA ASN A 346 2.45 -27.69 -23.63
C ASN A 346 3.15 -29.00 -24.01
N TYR A 347 4.49 -29.02 -24.11
CA TYR A 347 5.23 -30.22 -24.46
C TYR A 347 5.43 -31.19 -23.30
N THR A 348 5.60 -30.68 -22.07
CA THR A 348 5.83 -31.52 -20.88
C THR A 348 4.53 -31.88 -20.16
N GLY A 349 3.44 -31.14 -20.40
CA GLY A 349 2.18 -31.26 -19.65
C GLY A 349 2.27 -30.79 -18.20
N SER A 350 3.37 -30.12 -17.81
CA SER A 350 3.67 -29.74 -16.42
C SER A 350 4.35 -28.37 -16.33
N ASN A 351 3.71 -27.43 -15.62
CA ASN A 351 4.31 -26.14 -15.31
C ASN A 351 5.60 -26.27 -14.48
N VAL A 352 5.61 -27.19 -13.51
CA VAL A 352 6.79 -27.40 -12.64
C VAL A 352 7.98 -27.85 -13.48
N THR A 353 7.76 -28.83 -14.36
CA THR A 353 8.81 -29.34 -15.27
C THR A 353 9.24 -28.30 -16.29
N ALA A 354 8.30 -27.49 -16.80
CA ALA A 354 8.62 -26.41 -17.73
C ALA A 354 9.50 -25.32 -17.08
N VAL A 355 9.19 -24.94 -15.83
CA VAL A 355 9.98 -23.96 -15.10
C VAL A 355 11.34 -24.54 -14.72
N ASP A 356 11.42 -25.76 -14.21
CA ASP A 356 12.69 -26.44 -13.91
C ASP A 356 13.60 -26.51 -15.15
N ALA A 357 13.03 -26.87 -16.31
CA ALA A 357 13.75 -26.89 -17.58
C ALA A 357 14.29 -25.51 -17.99
N LEU A 358 13.49 -24.45 -17.87
CA LEU A 358 13.95 -23.09 -18.19
C LEU A 358 14.97 -22.59 -17.17
N ASP A 359 14.74 -22.78 -15.88
CA ASP A 359 15.65 -22.33 -14.83
C ASP A 359 17.04 -22.93 -15.05
N LYS A 360 17.09 -24.23 -15.38
CA LYS A 360 18.34 -24.94 -15.67
C LYS A 360 19.00 -24.47 -16.97
N THR A 361 18.23 -24.13 -18.00
CA THR A 361 18.79 -23.88 -19.34
C THR A 361 19.08 -22.42 -19.66
N LEU A 362 18.42 -21.45 -19.03
CA LEU A 362 18.57 -20.02 -19.37
C LEU A 362 19.97 -19.45 -19.09
N GLY A 363 20.77 -20.08 -18.24
CA GLY A 363 22.18 -19.72 -18.05
C GLY A 363 23.16 -20.41 -19.03
N MET A 364 22.68 -21.32 -19.87
CA MET A 364 23.52 -22.12 -20.76
C MET A 364 23.64 -21.49 -22.15
N ARG A 365 24.63 -21.96 -22.93
CA ARG A 365 24.68 -21.64 -24.36
C ARG A 365 23.51 -22.32 -25.07
N ARG A 366 23.04 -21.72 -26.17
CA ARG A 366 21.91 -22.19 -26.98
C ARG A 366 21.95 -23.69 -27.29
N GLU A 367 23.09 -24.20 -27.75
CA GLU A 367 23.27 -25.63 -28.10
C GLU A 367 23.26 -26.56 -26.86
N ASP A 368 23.85 -26.11 -25.76
CA ASP A 368 23.90 -26.86 -24.50
C ASP A 368 22.49 -26.92 -23.86
N ALA A 369 21.74 -25.81 -23.93
CA ALA A 369 20.34 -25.74 -23.54
C ALA A 369 19.49 -26.71 -24.35
N LYS A 370 19.65 -26.72 -25.69
CA LYS A 370 18.94 -27.66 -26.58
C LYS A 370 19.25 -29.12 -26.22
N SER A 371 20.52 -29.46 -26.07
CA SER A 371 20.95 -30.81 -25.67
C SER A 371 20.35 -31.21 -24.32
N THR A 372 20.28 -30.28 -23.36
CA THR A 372 19.71 -30.53 -22.03
C THR A 372 18.21 -30.80 -22.10
N LEU A 373 17.46 -30.03 -22.90
CA LEU A 373 16.02 -30.26 -23.11
C LEU A 373 15.72 -31.64 -23.72
N VAL A 374 16.55 -32.10 -24.66
CA VAL A 374 16.38 -33.43 -25.27
C VAL A 374 16.73 -34.54 -24.27
N LYS A 375 17.87 -34.45 -23.59
CA LYS A 375 18.40 -35.51 -22.73
C LYS A 375 17.67 -35.63 -21.40
N ASP A 376 17.42 -34.50 -20.74
CA ASP A 376 16.97 -34.49 -19.35
C ASP A 376 15.45 -34.36 -19.23
N TYR A 377 14.80 -33.77 -20.25
CA TYR A 377 13.36 -33.53 -20.27
C TYR A 377 12.60 -34.31 -21.35
N ASN A 378 13.29 -35.19 -22.09
CA ASN A 378 12.72 -36.05 -23.13
C ASN A 378 11.97 -35.31 -24.25
N LEU A 379 12.37 -34.07 -24.56
CA LEU A 379 11.82 -33.37 -25.72
C LEU A 379 12.40 -33.96 -27.02
N THR A 380 11.60 -33.99 -28.07
CA THR A 380 12.12 -34.25 -29.42
C THR A 380 13.03 -33.11 -29.86
N GLU A 381 13.95 -33.38 -30.80
CA GLU A 381 14.82 -32.36 -31.42
C GLU A 381 14.04 -31.13 -31.91
N SER A 382 12.89 -31.36 -32.55
CA SER A 382 12.02 -30.28 -33.05
C SER A 382 11.41 -29.46 -31.92
N GLN A 383 10.96 -30.11 -30.83
CA GLN A 383 10.39 -29.41 -29.68
C GLN A 383 11.47 -28.60 -28.96
N ALA A 384 12.64 -29.18 -28.74
CA ALA A 384 13.77 -28.49 -28.11
C ALA A 384 14.22 -27.29 -28.95
N SER A 385 14.34 -27.43 -30.28
CA SER A 385 14.63 -26.31 -31.19
C SER A 385 13.57 -25.21 -31.12
N ALA A 386 12.28 -25.56 -31.03
CA ALA A 386 11.20 -24.58 -30.92
C ALA A 386 11.25 -23.80 -29.60
N VAL A 387 11.53 -24.47 -28.49
CA VAL A 387 11.68 -23.84 -27.16
C VAL A 387 12.89 -22.91 -27.15
N VAL A 388 14.04 -23.39 -27.61
CA VAL A 388 15.30 -22.64 -27.61
C VAL A 388 15.23 -21.41 -28.52
N LYS A 389 14.45 -21.46 -29.60
CA LYS A 389 14.17 -20.27 -30.42
C LYS A 389 13.50 -19.14 -29.62
N GLN A 390 12.70 -19.48 -28.61
CA GLN A 390 12.05 -18.48 -27.74
C GLN A 390 12.93 -18.10 -26.53
N SER A 391 13.54 -19.08 -25.85
CA SER A 391 14.33 -18.83 -24.65
C SER A 391 15.72 -18.24 -24.91
N HIS A 392 16.31 -18.50 -26.08
CA HIS A 392 17.65 -18.05 -26.47
C HIS A 392 17.61 -17.39 -27.85
N PRO A 393 16.88 -16.28 -28.04
CA PRO A 393 16.65 -15.68 -29.35
C PRO A 393 17.98 -15.32 -30.05
N SER A 394 18.07 -15.60 -31.37
CA SER A 394 19.30 -15.35 -32.14
C SER A 394 19.58 -13.86 -32.35
N ASN A 395 18.54 -13.02 -32.32
CA ASN A 395 18.62 -11.57 -32.36
C ASN A 395 17.79 -11.02 -31.19
N PRO A 396 18.35 -11.01 -29.96
CA PRO A 396 17.64 -10.50 -28.80
C PRO A 396 17.41 -9.00 -28.92
N ASN A 397 16.26 -8.52 -28.41
CA ASN A 397 16.05 -7.08 -28.23
C ASN A 397 17.07 -6.52 -27.24
N ASN A 398 17.42 -5.25 -27.39
CA ASN A 398 18.19 -4.55 -26.37
C ASN A 398 17.40 -4.49 -25.05
N VAL A 399 18.10 -4.59 -23.92
CA VAL A 399 17.49 -4.53 -22.58
C VAL A 399 18.13 -3.39 -21.80
N ALA A 400 17.29 -2.48 -21.31
CA ALA A 400 17.66 -1.52 -20.27
C ALA A 400 17.17 -2.08 -18.92
N PHE A 401 18.09 -2.70 -18.18
CA PHE A 401 17.82 -3.26 -16.86
C PHE A 401 17.98 -2.18 -15.79
N VAL A 402 16.87 -1.77 -15.18
CA VAL A 402 16.81 -0.64 -14.25
C VAL A 402 16.74 -1.17 -12.82
N LEU A 403 17.70 -0.77 -12.00
CA LEU A 403 17.75 -1.11 -10.57
C LEU A 403 17.71 0.18 -9.74
N SER A 404 16.84 0.23 -8.73
CA SER A 404 16.59 1.43 -7.94
C SER A 404 16.57 1.16 -6.43
N SER A 405 16.75 2.23 -5.66
CA SER A 405 16.88 2.16 -4.19
C SER A 405 15.60 1.68 -3.50
N ASP A 406 14.41 1.93 -4.06
CA ASP A 406 13.15 1.42 -3.52
C ASP A 406 13.06 -0.12 -3.57
N MET A 407 13.76 -0.75 -4.53
CA MET A 407 13.81 -2.20 -4.63
C MET A 407 14.47 -2.85 -3.41
N ILE A 408 15.31 -2.12 -2.67
CA ILE A 408 15.87 -2.60 -1.39
C ILE A 408 14.74 -2.90 -0.39
N GLN A 409 13.79 -1.97 -0.23
CA GLN A 409 12.66 -2.13 0.69
C GLN A 409 11.65 -3.16 0.19
N LYS A 410 11.60 -3.38 -1.13
CA LYS A 410 10.72 -4.36 -1.79
C LYS A 410 11.35 -5.73 -1.95
N ALA A 411 12.56 -5.93 -1.43
CA ALA A 411 13.30 -7.19 -1.57
C ALA A 411 12.56 -8.40 -1.05
N GLY A 412 11.77 -8.24 0.01
CA GLY A 412 10.89 -9.30 0.49
C GLY A 412 10.08 -9.89 -0.66
N TRP A 413 9.43 -9.05 -1.46
CA TRP A 413 8.53 -9.50 -2.53
C TRP A 413 9.26 -10.03 -3.77
N TRP A 414 10.19 -9.27 -4.35
CA TRP A 414 10.85 -9.77 -5.56
C TRP A 414 11.69 -11.01 -5.27
N SER A 415 12.21 -11.16 -4.05
CA SER A 415 12.93 -12.37 -3.66
C SER A 415 12.01 -13.54 -3.33
N TYR A 416 10.84 -13.28 -2.74
CA TYR A 416 9.79 -14.27 -2.54
C TYR A 416 9.33 -14.86 -3.87
N PHE A 417 8.98 -14.00 -4.84
CA PHE A 417 8.58 -14.47 -6.16
C PHE A 417 9.74 -15.15 -6.88
N GLY A 418 10.95 -14.59 -6.83
CA GLY A 418 12.13 -15.18 -7.47
C GLY A 418 12.64 -16.49 -6.86
N SER A 419 12.22 -16.82 -5.64
CA SER A 419 12.61 -18.04 -4.91
C SER A 419 11.46 -19.02 -4.75
N TRP A 420 10.35 -18.80 -5.46
CA TRP A 420 9.15 -19.62 -5.37
C TRP A 420 9.45 -21.09 -5.63
N ASN A 421 9.07 -21.94 -4.68
CA ASN A 421 9.19 -23.38 -4.78
C ASN A 421 7.88 -23.95 -5.35
N PHE A 422 7.97 -24.50 -6.56
CA PHE A 422 6.83 -25.05 -7.28
C PHE A 422 6.35 -26.42 -6.79
N ASP A 423 7.15 -27.13 -5.98
CA ASP A 423 6.74 -28.37 -5.34
C ASP A 423 5.92 -28.10 -4.06
N THR A 424 6.34 -27.11 -3.26
CA THR A 424 5.66 -26.76 -2.00
C THR A 424 4.61 -25.67 -2.16
N LEU A 425 4.61 -24.95 -3.28
CA LEU A 425 3.77 -23.77 -3.55
C LEU A 425 3.93 -22.69 -2.46
N ASP A 426 5.18 -22.43 -2.07
CA ASP A 426 5.53 -21.41 -1.09
C ASP A 426 6.94 -20.85 -1.36
N SER A 427 7.32 -19.80 -0.64
CA SER A 427 8.62 -19.17 -0.73
C SER A 427 9.03 -18.49 0.57
N THR A 428 10.27 -18.02 0.61
CA THR A 428 10.81 -17.25 1.73
C THR A 428 11.06 -15.81 1.29
N ASN A 429 10.62 -14.85 2.09
CA ASN A 429 10.97 -13.44 1.90
C ASN A 429 12.40 -13.23 2.38
N TYR A 430 13.26 -12.71 1.52
CA TYR A 430 14.59 -12.23 1.88
C TYR A 430 14.62 -10.71 1.80
N GLN A 431 15.29 -10.06 2.75
CA GLN A 431 15.20 -8.61 2.94
C GLN A 431 16.58 -7.97 3.12
N TYR A 432 16.60 -6.65 2.90
CA TYR A 432 17.67 -5.77 3.32
C TYR A 432 17.14 -4.83 4.40
N TYR A 433 17.95 -4.57 5.41
CA TYR A 433 17.76 -3.53 6.41
C TYR A 433 18.89 -2.53 6.25
N VAL A 434 18.54 -1.30 5.86
CA VAL A 434 19.51 -0.22 5.66
C VAL A 434 19.42 0.72 6.84
N ALA A 435 20.57 1.03 7.43
CA ALA A 435 20.65 2.03 8.49
C ALA A 435 20.16 3.39 7.96
N PRO A 436 19.24 4.07 8.67
CA PRO A 436 18.65 5.31 8.19
C PRO A 436 19.59 6.50 8.28
N ASN A 437 20.67 6.40 9.06
CA ASN A 437 21.60 7.49 9.33
C ASN A 437 23.04 7.00 9.27
N TYR A 438 23.94 7.92 8.89
CA TYR A 438 25.37 7.72 9.04
C TYR A 438 25.80 7.99 10.49
N VAL A 439 26.83 7.28 10.93
CA VAL A 439 27.44 7.44 12.26
C VAL A 439 28.93 7.67 12.09
N THR A 440 29.45 8.72 12.72
CA THR A 440 30.87 9.03 12.69
C THR A 440 31.67 8.08 13.59
N ILE A 441 32.53 7.26 12.99
CA ILE A 441 33.43 6.30 13.64
C ILE A 441 34.87 6.56 13.16
N LYS A 442 35.69 7.16 14.01
CA LYS A 442 37.10 7.49 13.70
C LYS A 442 37.99 6.24 13.69
N PRO A 443 39.16 6.25 13.02
CA PRO A 443 40.12 5.15 13.09
C PRO A 443 40.47 4.77 14.53
N ASN A 444 40.59 3.47 14.80
CA ASN A 444 40.85 2.92 16.13
C ASN A 444 39.81 3.29 17.21
N SER A 445 38.55 3.51 16.80
CA SER A 445 37.44 3.78 17.70
C SER A 445 36.27 2.82 17.50
N GLN A 446 35.25 2.94 18.33
CA GLN A 446 34.04 2.12 18.26
C GLN A 446 32.80 2.99 18.12
N GLY A 447 31.80 2.47 17.44
CA GLY A 447 30.50 3.12 17.25
C GLY A 447 29.41 2.09 17.07
N SER A 448 28.16 2.51 17.27
CA SER A 448 26.98 1.68 17.09
C SER A 448 26.09 2.31 16.03
N ILE A 449 25.77 1.57 14.98
CA ILE A 449 24.94 2.03 13.87
C ILE A 449 23.56 1.42 14.03
N PRO A 450 22.52 2.20 14.36
CA PRO A 450 21.13 1.73 14.37
C PRO A 450 20.73 1.22 12.98
N VAL A 451 20.31 -0.04 12.88
CA VAL A 451 19.88 -0.65 11.61
C VAL A 451 18.36 -0.78 11.55
N LEU A 452 17.74 -1.30 12.62
CA LEU A 452 16.30 -1.52 12.69
C LEU A 452 15.79 -1.23 14.10
N ASN A 453 14.63 -0.58 14.21
CA ASN A 453 13.89 -0.48 15.46
C ASN A 453 12.52 -1.11 15.26
N ASP A 454 12.31 -2.29 15.85
CA ASP A 454 11.04 -3.01 15.79
C ASP A 454 10.52 -3.25 17.20
N SER A 455 9.29 -2.81 17.46
CA SER A 455 8.59 -3.10 18.72
C SER A 455 9.35 -2.67 20.00
N ASN A 456 10.09 -1.56 19.94
CA ASN A 456 11.03 -1.05 20.97
C ASN A 456 12.30 -1.90 21.17
N ILE A 457 12.62 -2.80 20.26
CA ILE A 457 13.91 -3.49 20.20
C ILE A 457 14.73 -2.81 19.10
N LEU A 458 15.87 -2.25 19.52
CA LEU A 458 16.84 -1.63 18.65
C LEU A 458 17.90 -2.67 18.27
N PHE A 459 17.99 -2.93 16.97
CA PHE A 459 19.03 -3.74 16.35
C PHE A 459 20.10 -2.82 15.79
N SER A 460 21.34 -2.98 16.26
CA SER A 460 22.46 -2.13 15.86
C SER A 460 23.66 -2.95 15.40
N ALA A 461 24.41 -2.41 14.44
CA ALA A 461 25.74 -2.90 14.10
C ALA A 461 26.76 -2.20 15.01
N ASP A 462 27.31 -2.94 15.97
CA ASP A 462 28.38 -2.47 16.84
C ASP A 462 29.72 -2.67 16.15
N VAL A 463 30.33 -1.57 15.71
CA VAL A 463 31.55 -1.53 14.91
C VAL A 463 32.74 -1.15 15.79
N LYS A 464 33.84 -1.90 15.66
CA LYS A 464 35.17 -1.52 16.13
C LYS A 464 36.03 -1.30 14.89
N ARG A 465 36.27 -0.03 14.55
CA ARG A 465 37.05 0.36 13.36
C ARG A 465 38.53 0.15 13.64
N GLY A 466 39.21 -0.48 12.69
CA GLY A 466 40.66 -0.62 12.71
C GLY A 466 41.38 0.70 12.41
N SER A 467 42.69 0.61 12.15
CA SER A 467 43.40 1.71 11.51
C SER A 467 42.92 1.88 10.05
N ASN A 468 43.01 3.10 9.51
CA ASN A 468 42.44 3.40 8.19
C ASN A 468 43.03 2.50 7.09
N GLY A 469 42.18 1.97 6.21
CA GLY A 469 42.61 1.10 5.10
C GLY A 469 43.17 -0.26 5.53
N THR A 470 42.86 -0.72 6.76
CA THR A 470 43.29 -2.04 7.25
C THR A 470 42.13 -3.03 7.30
N ASN A 471 42.44 -4.33 7.29
CA ASN A 471 41.46 -5.40 7.45
C ASN A 471 41.04 -5.66 8.91
N GLN A 472 41.38 -4.75 9.83
CA GLN A 472 41.18 -4.92 11.27
C GLN A 472 39.77 -4.53 11.74
N THR A 473 38.98 -3.86 10.89
CA THR A 473 37.60 -3.51 11.23
C THR A 473 36.77 -4.76 11.56
N THR A 474 36.04 -4.71 12.67
CA THR A 474 35.15 -5.78 13.13
C THR A 474 33.78 -5.19 13.45
N ALA A 475 32.73 -5.99 13.28
CA ALA A 475 31.40 -5.61 13.71
C ALA A 475 30.54 -6.83 14.01
N GLN A 476 29.52 -6.62 14.84
CA GLN A 476 28.55 -7.62 15.23
C GLN A 476 27.17 -6.96 15.38
N MET A 477 26.12 -7.71 15.11
CA MET A 477 24.75 -7.26 15.37
C MET A 477 24.40 -7.47 16.83
N THR A 478 23.79 -6.47 17.46
CA THR A 478 23.26 -6.55 18.83
C THR A 478 21.79 -6.14 18.87
N ALA A 479 21.07 -6.65 19.86
CA ALA A 479 19.66 -6.36 20.09
C ALA A 479 19.48 -5.86 21.53
N VAL A 480 18.98 -4.63 21.68
CA VAL A 480 18.78 -3.98 22.97
C VAL A 480 17.40 -3.34 23.06
N TRP A 481 16.87 -3.21 24.26
CA TRP A 481 15.66 -2.43 24.48
C TRP A 481 15.92 -0.95 24.20
N ALA A 482 15.17 -0.35 23.28
CA ALA A 482 15.35 1.05 22.86
C ALA A 482 15.19 2.06 24.01
N LYS A 483 14.45 1.72 25.06
CA LYS A 483 14.17 2.61 26.20
C LYS A 483 15.33 2.74 27.19
N ASN A 484 16.09 1.67 27.41
CA ASN A 484 17.08 1.60 28.49
C ASN A 484 18.44 1.02 28.05
N GLY A 485 18.58 0.54 26.81
CA GLY A 485 19.80 -0.02 26.25
C GLY A 485 20.22 -1.38 26.82
N SER A 486 19.40 -2.03 27.65
CA SER A 486 19.73 -3.36 28.17
C SER A 486 19.53 -4.43 27.11
N LYS A 487 20.33 -5.50 27.14
CA LYS A 487 20.16 -6.66 26.26
C LYS A 487 18.74 -7.22 26.37
N VAL A 488 18.24 -7.74 25.24
CA VAL A 488 16.95 -8.44 25.21
C VAL A 488 17.20 -9.91 25.50
N ASP A 489 16.63 -10.40 26.60
CA ASP A 489 16.67 -11.81 26.97
C ASP A 489 15.25 -12.40 26.90
N LEU A 490 15.10 -13.55 26.25
CA LEU A 490 13.87 -14.34 26.25
C LEU A 490 14.16 -15.69 26.91
N ASN A 491 13.50 -15.96 28.04
CA ASN A 491 13.64 -17.21 28.80
C ASN A 491 15.11 -17.57 29.16
N GLY A 492 15.94 -16.57 29.46
CA GLY A 492 17.35 -16.76 29.83
C GLY A 492 18.31 -16.96 28.66
N THR A 493 17.84 -16.81 27.42
CA THR A 493 18.69 -16.81 26.22
C THR A 493 18.70 -15.42 25.58
N GLU A 494 19.89 -14.95 25.16
CA GLU A 494 20.05 -13.69 24.44
C GLU A 494 19.22 -13.74 23.15
N TYR A 495 18.26 -12.82 23.04
CA TYR A 495 17.39 -12.71 21.88
C TYR A 495 18.04 -11.79 20.85
N ASN A 496 18.56 -12.40 19.78
CA ASN A 496 19.01 -11.68 18.60
C ASN A 496 18.70 -12.50 17.34
N PRO A 497 17.52 -12.33 16.71
CA PRO A 497 17.19 -13.01 15.46
C PRO A 497 18.01 -12.52 14.25
N LEU A 498 18.67 -11.36 14.36
CA LEU A 498 19.38 -10.70 13.25
C LEU A 498 20.90 -10.90 13.32
N LYS A 499 21.35 -12.06 13.80
CA LYS A 499 22.78 -12.40 13.86
C LYS A 499 23.42 -12.44 12.47
N ALA A 500 24.54 -11.73 12.33
CA ALA A 500 25.33 -11.73 11.12
C ALA A 500 26.36 -12.87 11.13
N SER A 501 26.38 -13.66 10.06
CA SER A 501 27.38 -14.70 9.81
C SER A 501 28.55 -14.23 8.96
N ASN A 502 28.40 -13.10 8.27
CA ASN A 502 29.43 -12.54 7.40
C ASN A 502 29.56 -11.05 7.66
N LEU A 503 30.80 -10.55 7.60
CA LEU A 503 31.11 -9.13 7.59
C LEU A 503 31.85 -8.79 6.30
N ILE A 504 31.32 -7.82 5.59
CA ILE A 504 32.01 -7.15 4.50
C ILE A 504 32.09 -5.66 4.84
N ALA A 505 33.29 -5.08 4.75
CA ALA A 505 33.49 -3.65 4.96
C ALA A 505 34.15 -3.04 3.72
N ILE A 506 33.53 -1.99 3.22
CA ILE A 506 34.04 -1.15 2.15
C ILE A 506 34.34 0.21 2.77
N GLU A 507 35.59 0.63 2.74
CA GLU A 507 36.04 1.91 3.29
C GLU A 507 36.67 2.72 2.15
N ASP A 508 36.17 3.93 1.92
CA ASP A 508 36.62 4.84 0.85
C ASP A 508 36.61 4.19 -0.54
N GLY A 509 35.62 3.33 -0.79
CA GLY A 509 35.46 2.59 -2.05
C GLY A 509 36.30 1.32 -2.18
N TYR A 510 37.12 0.99 -1.18
CA TYR A 510 37.96 -0.22 -1.19
C TYR A 510 37.41 -1.29 -0.26
N LEU A 511 37.36 -2.54 -0.72
CA LEU A 511 37.06 -3.69 0.12
C LEU A 511 38.19 -3.90 1.14
N THR A 512 37.96 -3.57 2.40
CA THR A 512 38.95 -3.74 3.48
C THR A 512 38.75 -5.01 4.27
N VAL A 513 37.49 -5.47 4.42
CA VAL A 513 37.15 -6.69 5.16
C VAL A 513 36.19 -7.55 4.33
N ASN A 514 36.46 -8.85 4.27
CA ASN A 514 35.52 -9.86 3.82
C ASN A 514 35.80 -11.14 4.63
N LYS A 515 35.02 -11.36 5.69
CA LYS A 515 35.24 -12.48 6.62
C LYS A 515 33.95 -13.10 7.11
N THR A 516 34.02 -14.38 7.40
CA THR A 516 32.98 -15.11 8.12
C THR A 516 33.10 -14.79 9.62
N LEU A 517 31.97 -14.49 10.24
CA LEU A 517 31.80 -14.28 11.68
C LEU A 517 31.32 -15.59 12.31
N ASP A 518 30.02 -15.68 12.63
CA ASP A 518 29.36 -16.84 13.23
C ASP A 518 28.69 -17.71 12.15
N LYS A 519 28.92 -19.04 12.14
CA LYS A 519 28.26 -19.92 11.15
C LYS A 519 26.76 -20.08 11.39
N GLU A 520 26.25 -19.74 12.57
CA GLU A 520 24.82 -19.84 12.90
C GLU A 520 24.00 -18.60 12.50
N GLY A 521 24.65 -17.52 12.05
CA GLY A 521 23.95 -16.32 11.59
C GLY A 521 23.25 -16.49 10.24
N ASN A 522 22.10 -15.86 10.06
CA ASN A 522 21.33 -15.89 8.80
C ASN A 522 21.57 -14.67 7.91
N PHE A 523 22.33 -13.68 8.41
CA PHE A 523 22.50 -12.39 7.75
C PHE A 523 23.96 -12.10 7.40
N THR A 524 24.17 -11.29 6.37
CA THR A 524 25.43 -10.66 6.02
C THR A 524 25.37 -9.18 6.38
N LEU A 525 26.34 -8.71 7.16
CA LEU A 525 26.50 -7.30 7.52
C LEU A 525 27.48 -6.64 6.54
N TYR A 526 26.98 -5.65 5.80
CA TYR A 526 27.77 -4.74 4.98
C TYR A 526 27.98 -3.44 5.73
N LEU A 527 29.24 -3.05 5.90
CA LEU A 527 29.62 -1.72 6.37
C LEU A 527 30.15 -0.91 5.21
N ILE A 528 29.64 0.30 5.07
CA ILE A 528 30.08 1.25 4.05
C ILE A 528 30.56 2.49 4.80
N GLY A 529 31.87 2.71 4.77
CA GLY A 529 32.53 3.86 5.38
C GLY A 529 33.06 4.80 4.30
N SER A 530 32.80 6.10 4.46
CA SER A 530 33.45 7.17 3.70
C SER A 530 34.05 8.15 4.69
N GLU A 531 35.36 8.34 4.63
CA GLU A 531 36.17 9.10 5.59
C GLU A 531 35.98 8.63 7.05
N ASN A 532 35.10 9.28 7.81
CA ASN A 532 34.75 8.91 9.18
C ASN A 532 33.29 8.47 9.33
N ASP A 533 32.47 8.61 8.30
CA ASP A 533 31.04 8.35 8.39
C ASP A 533 30.73 6.94 7.87
N TYR A 534 30.11 6.15 8.73
CA TYR A 534 29.75 4.76 8.45
C TYR A 534 28.25 4.61 8.39
N THR A 535 27.79 3.80 7.44
CA THR A 535 26.46 3.21 7.41
C THR A 535 26.55 1.69 7.36
N ALA A 536 25.42 1.03 7.60
CA ALA A 536 25.32 -0.42 7.59
C ALA A 536 24.13 -0.88 6.76
N VAL A 537 24.32 -1.97 6.02
CA VAL A 537 23.27 -2.72 5.34
C VAL A 537 23.33 -4.14 5.88
N LEU A 538 22.29 -4.59 6.56
CA LEU A 538 22.12 -5.99 6.95
C LEU A 538 21.24 -6.67 5.91
N MET A 539 21.62 -7.83 5.39
CA MET A 539 20.83 -8.54 4.39
C MET A 539 20.81 -10.03 4.65
N ASP A 540 19.75 -10.72 4.26
CA ASP A 540 19.73 -12.18 4.30
C ASP A 540 20.92 -12.76 3.51
N ASN A 541 21.53 -13.83 4.02
CA ASN A 541 22.68 -14.47 3.38
C ASN A 541 22.40 -14.88 1.93
N LYS A 542 21.15 -15.21 1.60
CA LYS A 542 20.74 -15.56 0.25
C LYS A 542 20.88 -14.41 -0.75
N LEU A 543 20.80 -13.17 -0.28
CA LEU A 543 20.88 -11.96 -1.11
C LEU A 543 22.30 -11.45 -1.28
N ARG A 544 23.25 -11.89 -0.46
CA ARG A 544 24.66 -11.45 -0.47
C ARG A 544 25.25 -11.43 -1.88
N ASP A 545 25.14 -12.54 -2.59
CA ASP A 545 25.75 -12.72 -3.92
C ASP A 545 24.73 -12.60 -5.06
N SER A 546 23.52 -12.12 -4.77
CA SER A 546 22.49 -11.91 -5.79
C SER A 546 22.92 -10.88 -6.82
N VAL A 547 22.42 -11.02 -8.05
CA VAL A 547 22.66 -10.08 -9.15
C VAL A 547 22.27 -8.66 -8.74
N PHE A 548 21.14 -8.48 -8.04
CA PHE A 548 20.74 -7.16 -7.52
C PHE A 548 21.82 -6.56 -6.61
N THR A 549 22.28 -7.30 -5.59
CA THR A 549 23.35 -6.82 -4.68
C THR A 549 24.63 -6.51 -5.45
N ARG A 550 25.05 -7.42 -6.34
CA ARG A 550 26.32 -7.29 -7.05
C ARG A 550 26.32 -6.15 -8.07
N LEU A 551 25.19 -5.85 -8.71
CA LEU A 551 25.08 -4.71 -9.63
C LEU A 551 24.80 -3.41 -8.87
N PHE A 552 23.73 -3.36 -8.08
CA PHE A 552 23.25 -2.11 -7.48
C PHE A 552 24.09 -1.65 -6.28
N LEU A 553 24.45 -2.54 -5.35
CA LEU A 553 25.21 -2.17 -4.14
C LEU A 553 26.72 -2.21 -4.35
N LEU A 554 27.21 -3.09 -5.23
CA LEU A 554 28.66 -3.28 -5.48
C LEU A 554 29.15 -2.72 -6.81
N GLY A 555 28.29 -2.02 -7.57
CA GLY A 555 28.68 -1.36 -8.82
C GLY A 555 29.09 -2.32 -9.94
N GLY A 556 28.69 -3.60 -9.87
CA GLY A 556 28.96 -4.58 -10.93
C GLY A 556 30.42 -5.01 -11.05
N ALA A 557 31.20 -4.94 -9.97
CA ALA A 557 32.60 -5.36 -9.99
C ALA A 557 32.77 -6.88 -10.21
N GLY A 558 33.74 -7.25 -11.06
CA GLY A 558 34.12 -8.66 -11.28
C GLY A 558 33.18 -9.45 -12.20
N GLN A 559 32.50 -8.77 -13.13
CA GLN A 559 31.68 -9.37 -14.18
C GLN A 559 31.75 -8.53 -15.46
N ASP A 560 31.40 -9.14 -16.58
CA ASP A 560 31.41 -8.56 -17.93
C ASP A 560 30.08 -8.77 -18.68
N THR A 561 29.04 -9.22 -17.98
CA THR A 561 27.73 -9.54 -18.56
C THR A 561 26.86 -8.29 -18.68
N PHE A 562 26.93 -7.39 -17.71
CA PHE A 562 26.16 -6.15 -17.63
C PHE A 562 27.10 -4.95 -17.62
N THR A 563 26.75 -3.93 -18.42
CA THR A 563 27.48 -2.65 -18.46
C THR A 563 26.59 -1.57 -17.87
N LEU A 564 27.09 -0.84 -16.88
CA LEU A 564 26.41 0.33 -16.33
C LEU A 564 26.36 1.43 -17.40
N THR A 565 25.16 1.82 -17.82
CA THR A 565 24.94 2.84 -18.85
C THR A 565 24.72 4.23 -18.27
N ASN A 566 23.95 4.31 -17.17
CA ASN A 566 23.70 5.58 -16.47
C ASN A 566 23.45 5.32 -14.98
N MET A 567 23.91 6.28 -14.16
CA MET A 567 23.72 6.29 -12.72
C MET A 567 23.17 7.65 -12.31
N GLN A 568 21.97 7.66 -11.74
CA GLN A 568 21.37 8.78 -11.05
C GLN A 568 21.35 8.49 -9.54
N GLU A 569 21.01 9.48 -8.72
CA GLU A 569 20.84 9.25 -7.29
C GLU A 569 19.79 8.15 -7.04
N GLY A 570 20.23 7.01 -6.51
CA GLY A 570 19.38 5.88 -6.19
C GLY A 570 18.80 5.11 -7.39
N VAL A 571 19.25 5.35 -8.62
CA VAL A 571 18.77 4.64 -9.83
C VAL A 571 19.94 4.34 -10.76
N SER A 572 20.08 3.08 -11.16
CA SER A 572 21.10 2.63 -12.10
C SER A 572 20.45 1.93 -13.29
N THR A 573 20.97 2.16 -14.48
CA THR A 573 20.54 1.51 -15.72
C THR A 573 21.69 0.69 -16.28
N TRP A 574 21.37 -0.52 -16.73
CA TRP A 574 22.37 -1.49 -17.19
C TRP A 574 21.96 -2.06 -18.55
N SER A 575 22.92 -2.17 -19.46
CA SER A 575 22.76 -2.89 -20.72
C SER A 575 23.38 -4.28 -20.63
N ILE A 576 22.89 -5.23 -21.43
CA ILE A 576 23.45 -6.58 -21.52
C ILE A 576 24.52 -6.63 -22.62
N ASN A 577 25.73 -7.08 -22.29
CA ASN A 577 26.82 -7.24 -23.25
C ASN A 577 26.55 -8.43 -24.20
N GLY A 578 26.71 -8.17 -25.51
CA GLY A 578 26.50 -9.15 -26.58
C GLY A 578 25.07 -9.19 -27.15
N ALA A 579 24.22 -8.20 -26.88
CA ALA A 579 22.88 -8.10 -27.48
C ALA A 579 22.89 -7.73 -28.98
N SER A 580 24.04 -7.39 -29.55
CA SER A 580 24.23 -7.25 -31.01
C SER A 580 25.71 -7.24 -31.36
N SER A 581 26.30 -8.43 -31.52
CA SER A 581 27.51 -8.58 -32.34
C SER A 581 27.18 -9.55 -33.47
N SER A 582 27.05 -9.00 -34.66
CA SER A 582 26.85 -9.67 -35.94
C SER A 582 27.92 -10.74 -36.22
N SER A 583 27.74 -11.97 -35.72
CA SER A 583 28.58 -13.10 -36.13
C SER A 583 27.88 -14.47 -36.22
N ASP A 584 26.55 -14.55 -36.12
CA ASP A 584 25.81 -15.77 -36.42
C ASP A 584 25.04 -15.62 -37.74
N SER A 585 25.77 -15.36 -38.83
CA SER A 585 25.25 -15.47 -40.19
C SER A 585 25.62 -16.83 -40.79
N GLN A 586 25.03 -17.91 -40.29
CA GLN A 586 24.88 -19.17 -41.03
C GLN A 586 23.60 -19.90 -40.62
N ASP A 587 22.44 -19.26 -40.80
CA ASP A 587 21.21 -20.02 -41.04
C ASP A 587 20.96 -20.04 -42.55
N THR A 588 21.29 -21.16 -43.16
CA THR A 588 20.96 -21.45 -44.55
C THR A 588 19.47 -21.74 -44.64
N ASN A 589 18.74 -20.81 -45.25
CA ASN A 589 17.36 -21.04 -45.72
C ASN A 589 17.32 -22.27 -46.63
N THR A 590 16.79 -23.38 -46.15
CA THR A 590 16.20 -24.42 -46.99
C THR A 590 14.69 -24.24 -46.96
N THR A 591 14.21 -23.49 -47.95
CA THR A 591 12.81 -23.47 -48.36
C THR A 591 12.61 -24.66 -49.28
N GLU A 592 11.88 -25.69 -48.84
CA GLU A 592 11.32 -26.69 -49.75
C GLU A 592 9.89 -26.29 -50.11
N THR A 593 9.71 -25.95 -51.39
CA THR A 593 8.48 -26.13 -52.17
C THR A 593 8.33 -27.57 -52.59
#